data_AF-A0A2M7XY81-F1
#
_entry.id   AF-A0A2M7XY81-F1
#
_cell.length_a   1.000
_cell.length_b   1.000
_cell.length_c   1.000
_cell.angle_alpha   90.00
_cell.angle_beta   90.00
_cell.angle_gamma   90.00
#
_symmetry.space_group_name_H-M   'P 1'
#
loop_
_entity.id
_entity.type
_entity.pdbx_description
1 polymer ?
#
loop_
_entity_poly.entity_id
_entity_poly.type
_entity_poly.pdbx_seq_one_letter_code
_entity_poly.pdbx_strand_id
1 'polypeptide(L)'
;MKNKSKKVGLYDPYLDTLGGGEKHILSILAVFAELGYEINIFWDKNLTKEIKNRFNLRCIDTSKYLPNIFKNNSFPLKTLRTLQTLKIFDYFFYVTDGSYFFSGAKKNFVYAMIPDKKLYSQSLINKLKLINYQFITHSIFTQKWLGKFGIKSEVIMPYLDNELINQSINFEKKEKIILSVGRFFSHLHSKRQDLIIQTFKELKKKSKKFAGYKLILAGGLMEEDRDYFNSLKDLAKNDSSIVFKLNVELYELYRLYRLSTYYWHFAGLGVDEEKNPELVEHFGITP
;
A
#
# COMPACT_ATOMS: atom_id res chain seq x y z
N MET A 1 -39.80 -1.87 -12.08
CA MET A 1 -39.00 -1.47 -10.89
C MET A 1 -37.60 -1.14 -11.35
N LYS A 2 -37.11 0.11 -11.20
CA LYS A 2 -35.72 0.44 -11.56
C LYS A 2 -34.79 -0.46 -10.76
N ASN A 3 -33.98 -1.27 -11.44
CA ASN A 3 -33.00 -2.15 -10.81
C ASN A 3 -32.09 -1.23 -9.97
N LYS A 4 -32.20 -1.28 -8.64
CA LYS A 4 -31.49 -0.34 -7.77
C LYS A 4 -30.01 -0.70 -7.87
N SER A 5 -29.23 0.14 -8.55
CA SER A 5 -27.79 -0.06 -8.69
C SER A 5 -27.18 -0.24 -7.31
N LYS A 6 -26.49 -1.36 -7.11
CA LYS A 6 -25.83 -1.68 -5.83
C LYS A 6 -24.64 -0.75 -5.64
N LYS A 7 -24.37 -0.36 -4.39
CA LYS A 7 -23.36 0.66 -4.08
C LYS A 7 -22.28 0.13 -3.17
N VAL A 8 -21.03 0.47 -3.48
CA VAL A 8 -19.88 0.26 -2.61
C VAL A 8 -19.23 1.60 -2.27
N GLY A 9 -18.91 1.79 -1.00
CA GLY A 9 -18.21 2.97 -0.49
C GLY A 9 -16.80 2.63 -0.04
N LEU A 10 -15.85 3.52 -0.27
CA LEU A 10 -14.50 3.47 0.28
C LEU A 10 -14.18 4.77 1.02
N TYR A 11 -13.67 4.66 2.24
CA TYR A 11 -12.96 5.74 2.90
C TYR A 11 -11.53 5.30 3.18
N ASP A 12 -10.58 6.08 2.67
CA ASP A 12 -9.15 5.89 2.89
C ASP A 12 -8.53 7.24 3.27
N PRO A 13 -8.05 7.41 4.51
CA PRO A 13 -7.43 8.66 4.96
C PRO A 13 -6.07 8.92 4.30
N TYR A 14 -5.52 7.96 3.54
CA TYR A 14 -4.19 8.00 2.91
C TYR A 14 -4.24 7.92 1.38
N LEU A 15 -5.42 8.13 0.76
CA LEU A 15 -5.64 7.84 -0.66
C LEU A 15 -4.66 8.56 -1.61
N ASP A 16 -4.17 9.75 -1.24
CA ASP A 16 -3.20 10.53 -2.00
C ASP A 16 -1.75 10.01 -1.91
N THR A 17 -1.44 9.13 -0.95
CA THR A 17 -0.16 8.43 -0.86
C THR A 17 0.08 7.56 -2.09
N LEU A 18 -1.01 6.97 -2.61
CA LEU A 18 -0.98 6.03 -3.75
C LEU A 18 0.12 4.97 -3.57
N GLY A 19 0.17 4.36 -2.39
CA GLY A 19 1.07 3.27 -2.06
C GLY A 19 0.51 1.91 -2.46
N GLY A 20 1.17 0.85 -1.96
CA GLY A 20 0.73 -0.52 -2.19
C GLY A 20 -0.63 -0.81 -1.53
N GLY A 21 -0.85 -0.31 -0.32
CA GLY A 21 -2.12 -0.45 0.40
C GLY A 21 -3.30 0.08 -0.41
N GLU A 22 -3.16 1.30 -0.94
CA GLU A 22 -4.15 1.96 -1.80
C GLU A 22 -4.39 1.16 -3.07
N LYS A 23 -3.33 0.68 -3.74
CA LYS A 23 -3.44 -0.19 -4.93
C LYS A 23 -4.27 -1.44 -4.65
N HIS A 24 -4.04 -2.08 -3.50
CA HIS A 24 -4.73 -3.32 -3.12
C HIS A 24 -6.21 -3.08 -2.82
N ILE A 25 -6.57 -2.06 -2.04
CA ILE A 25 -7.98 -1.79 -1.75
C ILE A 25 -8.74 -1.33 -3.01
N LEU A 26 -8.10 -0.56 -3.89
CA LEU A 26 -8.67 -0.16 -5.18
C LEU A 26 -8.86 -1.35 -6.11
N SER A 27 -7.98 -2.36 -6.07
CA SER A 27 -8.19 -3.59 -6.86
C SER A 27 -9.35 -4.43 -6.34
N ILE A 28 -9.62 -4.43 -5.03
CA ILE A 28 -10.85 -5.03 -4.48
C ILE A 28 -12.08 -4.32 -5.03
N LEU A 29 -12.07 -2.98 -5.07
CA LEU A 29 -13.15 -2.20 -5.67
C LEU A 29 -13.30 -2.47 -7.18
N ALA A 30 -12.21 -2.78 -7.89
CA ALA A 30 -12.25 -3.15 -9.29
C ALA A 30 -13.20 -4.33 -9.54
N VAL A 31 -13.11 -5.37 -8.70
CA VAL A 31 -13.98 -6.55 -8.77
C VAL A 31 -15.45 -6.15 -8.56
N PHE A 32 -15.74 -5.24 -7.62
CA PHE A 32 -17.11 -4.72 -7.45
C PHE A 32 -17.61 -3.96 -8.68
N ALA A 33 -16.75 -3.17 -9.32
CA ALA A 33 -17.10 -2.43 -10.53
C ALA A 33 -17.43 -3.38 -11.69
N GLU A 34 -16.63 -4.44 -11.87
CA GLU A 34 -16.88 -5.51 -12.85
C GLU A 34 -18.20 -6.24 -12.60
N LEU A 35 -18.59 -6.41 -11.34
CA LEU A 35 -19.89 -6.95 -10.93
C LEU A 35 -21.05 -5.94 -11.05
N GLY A 36 -20.80 -4.75 -11.60
CA GLY A 36 -21.81 -3.72 -11.88
C GLY A 36 -22.19 -2.84 -10.68
N TYR A 37 -21.35 -2.79 -9.64
CA TYR A 37 -21.59 -1.89 -8.49
C TYR A 37 -21.14 -0.46 -8.80
N GLU A 38 -21.88 0.52 -8.28
CA GLU A 38 -21.48 1.91 -8.28
C GLU A 38 -20.39 2.14 -7.21
N ILE A 39 -19.18 2.49 -7.66
CA ILE A 39 -18.05 2.82 -6.79
C ILE A 39 -18.15 4.25 -6.30
N ASN A 40 -18.10 4.45 -4.99
CA ASN A 40 -18.09 5.77 -4.35
C ASN A 40 -16.89 5.89 -3.41
N ILE A 41 -16.09 6.94 -3.56
CA ILE A 41 -14.86 7.16 -2.79
C ILE A 41 -15.03 8.45 -2.00
N PHE A 42 -14.94 8.37 -0.68
CA PHE A 42 -15.01 9.52 0.22
C PHE A 42 -13.65 10.24 0.28
N TRP A 43 -13.41 11.11 -0.71
CA TRP A 43 -12.20 11.90 -0.83
C TRP A 43 -12.49 13.21 -1.57
N ASP A 44 -11.95 14.33 -1.07
CA ASP A 44 -12.33 15.68 -1.53
C ASP A 44 -11.78 16.01 -2.93
N LYS A 45 -10.69 15.35 -3.35
CA LYS A 45 -10.04 15.55 -4.65
C LYS A 45 -10.33 14.38 -5.59
N ASN A 46 -10.62 14.65 -6.86
CA ASN A 46 -10.65 13.59 -7.87
C ASN A 46 -9.22 13.13 -8.20
N LEU A 47 -8.88 11.88 -7.88
CA LEU A 47 -7.57 11.27 -8.10
C LEU A 47 -7.58 10.24 -9.26
N THR A 48 -8.62 10.25 -10.10
CA THR A 48 -8.82 9.25 -11.16
C THR A 48 -7.60 9.16 -12.09
N LYS A 49 -7.05 10.31 -12.49
CA LYS A 49 -5.91 10.36 -13.43
C LYS A 49 -4.63 9.83 -12.78
N GLU A 50 -4.37 10.21 -11.54
CA GLU A 50 -3.20 9.78 -10.79
C GLU A 50 -3.23 8.27 -10.52
N ILE A 51 -4.38 7.73 -10.10
CA ILE A 51 -4.58 6.29 -9.88
C ILE A 51 -4.39 5.51 -11.20
N LYS A 52 -4.97 5.99 -12.31
CA LYS A 52 -4.80 5.36 -13.63
C LYS A 52 -3.34 5.27 -14.03
N ASN A 53 -2.65 6.40 -13.99
CA ASN A 53 -1.27 6.48 -14.46
C ASN A 53 -0.34 5.61 -13.62
N ARG A 54 -0.60 5.53 -12.30
CA ARG A 54 0.26 4.81 -11.38
C ARG A 54 -0.03 3.32 -11.29
N PHE A 55 -1.31 2.92 -11.24
CA PHE A 55 -1.73 1.54 -10.99
C PHE A 55 -2.32 0.83 -12.20
N ASN A 56 -2.52 1.52 -13.33
CA ASN A 56 -3.21 1.00 -14.52
C ASN A 56 -4.63 0.44 -14.24
N LEU A 57 -5.29 0.95 -13.18
CA LEU A 57 -6.65 0.55 -12.80
C LEU A 57 -7.68 1.41 -13.55
N ARG A 58 -8.41 0.82 -14.50
CA ARG A 58 -9.47 1.48 -15.29
C ARG A 58 -10.86 1.38 -14.67
N CYS A 59 -11.02 0.56 -13.63
CA CYS A 59 -12.29 0.38 -12.92
C CYS A 59 -12.74 1.63 -12.15
N ILE A 60 -11.82 2.57 -11.93
CA ILE A 60 -12.07 3.82 -11.20
C ILE A 60 -12.57 4.97 -12.10
N ASP A 61 -12.63 4.77 -13.42
CA ASP A 61 -13.07 5.78 -14.40
C ASP A 61 -14.46 6.32 -14.11
N THR A 62 -15.34 5.44 -13.63
CA THR A 62 -16.73 5.72 -13.30
C THR A 62 -16.95 5.93 -11.81
N SER A 63 -15.88 6.02 -11.01
CA SER A 63 -15.97 6.22 -9.57
C SER A 63 -16.51 7.63 -9.25
N LYS A 64 -17.39 7.70 -8.25
CA LYS A 64 -17.91 8.96 -7.74
C LYS A 64 -17.10 9.39 -6.52
N TYR A 65 -16.48 10.56 -6.61
CA TYR A 65 -15.83 11.19 -5.47
C TYR A 65 -16.88 11.94 -4.66
N LEU A 66 -17.00 11.59 -3.38
CA LEU A 66 -17.93 12.17 -2.42
C LEU A 66 -17.15 13.00 -1.40
N PRO A 67 -17.75 14.09 -0.87
CA PRO A 67 -17.12 14.90 0.18
C PRO A 67 -16.68 14.05 1.36
N ASN A 68 -15.52 14.35 1.93
CA ASN A 68 -15.02 13.63 3.09
C ASN A 68 -15.81 14.01 4.35
N ILE A 69 -16.83 13.20 4.65
CA ILE A 69 -17.69 13.37 5.84
C ILE A 69 -17.00 12.98 7.16
N PHE A 70 -15.77 12.46 7.09
CA PHE A 70 -15.01 11.97 8.24
C PHE A 70 -14.05 13.03 8.81
N LYS A 71 -13.71 14.07 8.04
CA LYS A 71 -12.93 15.24 8.50
C LYS A 71 -13.76 16.16 9.43
N ASN A 72 -13.10 16.70 10.46
CA ASN A 72 -13.51 17.76 11.41
C ASN A 72 -15.00 18.15 11.46
N ASN A 73 -15.69 17.77 12.55
CA ASN A 73 -16.78 18.51 13.21
C ASN A 73 -17.25 17.80 14.49
N SER A 74 -17.84 18.56 15.41
CA SER A 74 -18.20 18.17 16.78
C SER A 74 -19.23 17.02 16.88
N PHE A 75 -18.99 16.08 17.78
CA PHE A 75 -19.96 15.07 18.23
C PHE A 75 -21.16 15.77 18.92
N PRO A 76 -22.44 15.34 18.79
CA PRO A 76 -22.99 14.07 18.27
C PRO A 76 -23.57 14.10 16.84
N LEU A 77 -23.76 15.27 16.21
CA LEU A 77 -24.36 15.38 14.87
C LEU A 77 -23.55 14.61 13.80
N LYS A 78 -22.22 14.49 13.96
CA LYS A 78 -21.34 13.70 13.08
C LYS A 78 -21.77 12.24 12.97
N THR A 79 -22.12 11.61 14.09
CA THR A 79 -22.43 10.17 14.13
C THR A 79 -23.73 9.88 13.37
N LEU A 80 -24.78 10.66 13.62
CA LEU A 80 -26.07 10.48 12.96
C LEU A 80 -25.95 10.72 11.45
N ARG A 81 -25.23 11.78 11.06
CA ARG A 81 -24.95 12.08 9.65
C ARG A 81 -24.17 10.96 8.97
N THR A 82 -23.15 10.42 9.63
CA THR A 82 -22.34 9.31 9.09
C THR A 82 -23.20 8.07 8.89
N LEU A 83 -23.97 7.68 9.91
CA LEU A 83 -24.91 6.56 9.83
C LEU A 83 -25.91 6.71 8.67
N GLN A 84 -26.56 7.87 8.57
CA GLN A 84 -27.53 8.14 7.51
C GLN A 84 -26.90 8.14 6.12
N THR A 85 -25.73 8.79 5.97
CA THR A 85 -25.01 8.85 4.70
C THR A 85 -24.57 7.46 4.25
N LEU A 86 -24.11 6.63 5.18
CA LEU A 86 -23.61 5.30 4.85
C LEU A 86 -24.73 4.25 4.63
N LYS A 87 -25.97 4.53 5.05
CA LYS A 87 -27.11 3.61 4.94
C LYS A 87 -27.45 3.18 3.50
N ILE A 88 -27.04 3.95 2.50
CA ILE A 88 -27.33 3.65 1.09
C ILE A 88 -26.38 2.60 0.49
N PHE A 89 -25.28 2.24 1.18
CA PHE A 89 -24.26 1.33 0.67
C PHE A 89 -24.56 -0.12 1.04
N ASP A 90 -24.34 -1.02 0.08
CA ASP A 90 -24.39 -2.45 0.30
C ASP A 90 -23.09 -2.95 0.95
N TYR A 91 -21.96 -2.36 0.55
CA TYR A 91 -20.62 -2.67 1.06
C TYR A 91 -19.90 -1.36 1.37
N PHE A 92 -19.19 -1.31 2.49
CA PHE A 92 -18.40 -0.15 2.86
C PHE A 92 -17.03 -0.58 3.37
N PHE A 93 -15.97 -0.05 2.78
CA PHE A 93 -14.58 -0.31 3.14
C PHE A 93 -13.97 0.92 3.79
N TYR A 94 -13.23 0.70 4.88
CA TYR A 94 -12.50 1.74 5.58
C TYR A 94 -11.06 1.29 5.81
N VAL A 95 -10.11 2.02 5.24
CA VAL A 95 -8.68 1.84 5.53
C VAL A 95 -8.37 2.52 6.86
N THR A 96 -7.98 1.74 7.86
CA THR A 96 -7.97 2.27 9.24
C THR A 96 -6.73 3.09 9.58
N ASP A 97 -6.97 4.25 10.16
CA ASP A 97 -6.02 5.08 10.91
C ASP A 97 -6.29 5.02 12.44
N GLY A 98 -7.16 4.09 12.87
CA GLY A 98 -7.64 3.94 14.25
C GLY A 98 -8.81 4.85 14.65
N SER A 99 -9.24 5.77 13.78
CA SER A 99 -10.36 6.69 14.06
C SER A 99 -11.74 6.09 13.72
N TYR A 100 -12.11 5.01 14.42
CA TYR A 100 -13.36 4.29 14.15
C TYR A 100 -14.63 5.15 14.27
N PHE A 101 -15.65 4.80 13.49
CA PHE A 101 -16.96 5.45 13.44
C PHE A 101 -18.07 4.41 13.27
N PHE A 102 -19.30 4.82 13.57
CA PHE A 102 -20.48 3.98 13.29
C PHE A 102 -20.84 4.06 11.81
N SER A 103 -21.12 2.92 11.19
CA SER A 103 -21.60 2.86 9.80
C SER A 103 -22.99 2.26 9.69
N GLY A 104 -23.82 2.88 8.85
CA GLY A 104 -25.16 2.40 8.51
C GLY A 104 -25.21 1.47 7.30
N ALA A 105 -24.07 1.18 6.64
CA ALA A 105 -24.04 0.32 5.46
C ALA A 105 -24.37 -1.14 5.82
N LYS A 106 -24.86 -1.91 4.84
CA LYS A 106 -25.31 -3.30 5.08
C LYS A 106 -24.18 -4.24 5.49
N LYS A 107 -23.01 -4.09 4.88
CA LYS A 107 -21.77 -4.82 5.23
C LYS A 107 -20.61 -3.84 5.34
N ASN A 108 -19.85 -3.93 6.42
CA ASN A 108 -18.75 -3.01 6.71
C ASN A 108 -17.45 -3.78 6.91
N PHE A 109 -16.38 -3.25 6.31
CA PHE A 109 -15.06 -3.84 6.33
C PHE A 109 -14.03 -2.82 6.79
N VAL A 110 -13.23 -3.19 7.79
CA VAL A 110 -12.01 -2.48 8.13
C VAL A 110 -10.85 -3.15 7.41
N TYR A 111 -10.16 -2.41 6.54
CA TYR A 111 -8.90 -2.85 5.98
C TYR A 111 -7.75 -2.47 6.92
N ALA A 112 -7.18 -3.49 7.56
CA ALA A 112 -6.09 -3.40 8.49
C ALA A 112 -4.76 -3.69 7.78
N MET A 113 -4.04 -2.63 7.44
CA MET A 113 -2.81 -2.74 6.65
C MET A 113 -1.58 -2.98 7.53
N ILE A 114 -1.49 -2.26 8.66
CA ILE A 114 -0.29 -2.20 9.50
C ILE A 114 -0.61 -2.85 10.85
N PRO A 115 0.20 -3.80 11.34
CA PRO A 115 0.02 -4.42 12.64
C PRO A 115 0.51 -3.53 13.81
N ASP A 116 0.17 -2.24 13.81
CA ASP A 116 0.43 -1.35 14.95
C ASP A 116 -0.73 -1.42 15.94
N LYS A 117 -0.48 -1.92 17.15
CA LYS A 117 -1.47 -2.07 18.23
C LYS A 117 -2.21 -0.77 18.53
N LYS A 118 -1.61 0.41 18.32
CA LYS A 118 -2.23 1.72 18.58
C LYS A 118 -3.44 1.97 17.69
N LEU A 119 -3.45 1.46 16.45
CA LEU A 119 -4.55 1.59 15.51
C LEU A 119 -5.79 0.80 15.96
N TYR A 120 -5.60 -0.19 16.84
CA TYR A 120 -6.60 -1.19 17.18
C TYR A 120 -7.10 -1.05 18.62
N SER A 121 -7.16 0.18 19.13
CA SER A 121 -7.58 0.47 20.51
C SER A 121 -8.98 -0.07 20.81
N GLN A 122 -9.07 -1.01 21.76
CA GLN A 122 -10.30 -1.67 22.18
C GLN A 122 -11.06 -0.91 23.29
N SER A 123 -11.08 0.42 23.24
CA SER A 123 -11.94 1.21 24.13
C SER A 123 -13.41 0.78 24.00
N LEU A 124 -14.22 0.96 25.05
CA LEU A 124 -15.65 0.60 25.03
C LEU A 124 -16.38 1.24 23.83
N ILE A 125 -16.07 2.49 23.52
CA ILE A 125 -16.68 3.20 22.40
C ILE A 125 -16.26 2.60 21.04
N ASN A 126 -15.00 2.16 20.90
CA ASN A 126 -14.52 1.54 19.68
C ASN A 126 -15.10 0.14 19.51
N LYS A 127 -15.22 -0.63 20.60
CA LYS A 127 -15.93 -1.91 20.58
C LYS A 127 -17.35 -1.73 20.05
N LEU A 128 -18.09 -0.74 20.54
CA LEU A 128 -19.44 -0.42 20.06
C LEU A 128 -19.47 -0.02 18.58
N LYS A 129 -18.57 0.87 18.15
CA LYS A 129 -18.47 1.30 16.74
C LYS A 129 -18.15 0.15 15.79
N LEU A 130 -17.40 -0.84 16.26
CA LEU A 130 -16.91 -1.97 15.46
C LEU A 130 -17.84 -3.19 15.46
N ILE A 131 -18.96 -3.19 16.19
CA ILE A 131 -19.88 -4.35 16.29
C ILE A 131 -20.31 -4.88 14.91
N ASN A 132 -20.50 -3.99 13.94
CA ASN A 132 -20.96 -4.34 12.60
C ASN A 132 -19.85 -4.35 11.53
N TYR A 133 -18.58 -4.33 11.94
CA TYR A 133 -17.43 -4.38 11.06
C TYR A 133 -16.76 -5.76 11.06
N GLN A 134 -16.26 -6.15 9.89
CA GLN A 134 -15.37 -7.28 9.71
C GLN A 134 -13.98 -6.77 9.36
N PHE A 135 -12.93 -7.34 9.93
CA PHE A 135 -11.57 -6.94 9.60
C PHE A 135 -11.05 -7.79 8.43
N ILE A 136 -10.42 -7.13 7.47
CA ILE A 136 -9.66 -7.77 6.39
C ILE A 136 -8.21 -7.32 6.44
N THR A 137 -7.29 -8.21 6.09
CA THR A 137 -5.86 -7.91 5.94
C THR A 137 -5.39 -8.41 4.59
N HIS A 138 -4.20 -7.95 4.17
CA HIS A 138 -3.61 -8.37 2.90
C HIS A 138 -2.60 -9.52 3.06
N SER A 139 -2.34 -9.96 4.30
CA SER A 139 -1.35 -10.99 4.58
C SER A 139 -1.66 -11.80 5.83
N ILE A 140 -1.17 -13.04 5.83
CA ILE A 140 -1.19 -13.94 6.99
C ILE A 140 -0.35 -13.34 8.12
N PHE A 141 0.72 -12.62 7.80
CA PHE A 141 1.57 -11.93 8.77
C PHE A 141 0.75 -10.94 9.60
N THR A 142 0.08 -10.01 8.94
CA THR A 142 -0.75 -8.99 9.60
C THR A 142 -1.92 -9.65 10.32
N GLN A 143 -2.55 -10.69 9.74
CA GLN A 143 -3.61 -11.46 10.41
C GLN A 143 -3.15 -12.09 11.74
N LYS A 144 -1.96 -12.72 11.76
CA LYS A 144 -1.38 -13.31 12.98
C LYS A 144 -1.22 -12.27 14.09
N TRP A 145 -0.73 -11.07 13.74
CA TRP A 145 -0.57 -9.98 14.70
C TRP A 145 -1.89 -9.42 15.19
N LEU A 146 -2.87 -9.20 14.30
CA LEU A 146 -4.23 -8.84 14.72
C LEU A 146 -4.83 -9.87 15.66
N GLY A 147 -4.60 -11.16 15.41
CA GLY A 147 -4.99 -12.26 16.29
C GLY A 147 -4.40 -12.13 17.70
N LYS A 148 -3.10 -11.80 17.82
CA LYS A 148 -2.46 -11.48 19.12
C LYS A 148 -3.09 -10.26 19.81
N PHE A 149 -3.66 -9.33 19.04
CA PHE A 149 -4.38 -8.17 19.57
C PHE A 149 -5.85 -8.47 19.88
N GLY A 150 -6.31 -9.72 19.74
CA GLY A 150 -7.70 -10.13 19.98
C GLY A 150 -8.67 -9.74 18.86
N ILE A 151 -8.16 -9.44 17.65
CA ILE A 151 -8.96 -9.08 16.49
C ILE A 151 -8.96 -10.24 15.50
N LYS A 152 -10.15 -10.79 15.24
CA LYS A 152 -10.34 -11.72 14.12
C LYS A 152 -10.39 -10.96 12.81
N SER A 153 -9.67 -11.48 11.82
CA SER A 153 -9.64 -10.92 10.47
C SER A 153 -9.55 -12.01 9.41
N GLU A 154 -9.99 -11.69 8.20
CA GLU A 154 -9.85 -12.53 7.01
C GLU A 154 -8.73 -11.99 6.10
N VAL A 155 -7.99 -12.88 5.44
CA VAL A 155 -6.91 -12.49 4.53
C VAL A 155 -7.45 -12.44 3.11
N ILE A 156 -7.33 -11.28 2.47
CA ILE A 156 -7.51 -11.11 1.03
C ILE A 156 -6.13 -10.82 0.46
N MET A 157 -5.47 -11.83 -0.09
CA MET A 157 -4.11 -11.65 -0.60
C MET A 157 -4.10 -10.73 -1.83
N PRO A 158 -3.09 -9.85 -1.96
CA PRO A 158 -2.80 -9.12 -3.19
C PRO A 158 -2.67 -10.05 -4.38
N TYR A 159 -3.14 -9.57 -5.52
CA TYR A 159 -2.99 -10.25 -6.79
C TYR A 159 -1.68 -9.82 -7.47
N LEU A 160 -1.17 -10.68 -8.34
CA LEU A 160 -0.10 -10.32 -9.27
C LEU A 160 -0.75 -9.78 -10.55
N ASP A 161 -0.21 -8.68 -11.07
CA ASP A 161 -0.69 -8.11 -12.32
C ASP A 161 -0.57 -9.14 -13.45
N ASN A 162 -1.60 -9.23 -14.29
CA ASN A 162 -1.60 -10.08 -15.47
C ASN A 162 -0.46 -9.71 -16.41
N GLU A 163 -0.03 -8.45 -16.48
CA GLU A 163 1.17 -8.11 -17.26
C GLU A 163 2.42 -8.81 -16.69
N LEU A 164 2.56 -8.94 -15.38
CA LEU A 164 3.69 -9.66 -14.78
C LEU A 164 3.62 -11.18 -15.02
N ILE A 165 2.41 -11.75 -15.03
CA ILE A 165 2.19 -13.20 -15.24
C ILE A 165 2.29 -13.58 -16.73
N ASN A 166 1.62 -12.83 -17.60
CA ASN A 166 1.49 -13.11 -19.04
C ASN A 166 2.74 -12.70 -19.84
N GLN A 167 3.80 -12.24 -19.17
CA GLN A 167 5.10 -11.94 -19.75
C GLN A 167 5.90 -13.19 -20.20
N SER A 168 5.30 -14.39 -20.12
CA SER A 168 5.90 -15.60 -20.68
C SER A 168 5.95 -15.48 -22.20
N ILE A 169 7.16 -15.37 -22.76
CA ILE A 169 7.66 -16.04 -23.99
C ILE A 169 9.07 -15.50 -24.39
N ASN A 170 9.48 -14.28 -24.01
CA ASN A 170 10.83 -13.77 -24.28
C ASN A 170 11.54 -13.32 -23.00
N PHE A 171 12.27 -14.24 -22.37
CA PHE A 171 13.19 -13.87 -21.29
C PHE A 171 14.34 -13.07 -21.89
N GLU A 172 14.27 -11.74 -21.76
CA GLU A 172 15.43 -10.87 -21.98
C GLU A 172 16.63 -11.44 -21.19
N LYS A 173 17.81 -11.47 -21.80
CA LYS A 173 19.02 -11.97 -21.12
C LYS A 173 19.27 -11.10 -19.88
N LYS A 174 19.28 -11.74 -18.71
CA LYS A 174 19.59 -11.08 -17.44
C LYS A 174 20.90 -10.30 -17.52
N GLU A 175 20.87 -9.07 -17.03
CA GLU A 175 22.01 -8.18 -16.88
C GLU A 175 22.57 -8.28 -15.46
N LYS A 176 23.84 -7.87 -15.28
CA LYS A 176 24.51 -7.81 -13.96
C LYS A 176 23.96 -6.67 -13.11
N ILE A 177 22.71 -6.79 -12.70
CA ILE A 177 21.99 -5.80 -11.91
C ILE A 177 21.47 -6.47 -10.63
N ILE A 178 21.70 -5.79 -9.51
CA ILE A 178 21.00 -5.99 -8.25
C ILE A 178 19.96 -4.87 -8.16
N LEU A 179 18.69 -5.24 -8.05
CA LEU A 179 17.58 -4.30 -7.98
C LEU A 179 16.98 -4.29 -6.58
N SER A 180 16.64 -3.11 -6.07
CA SER A 180 15.73 -2.96 -4.94
C SER A 180 14.67 -1.93 -5.31
N VAL A 181 13.42 -2.24 -4.97
CA VAL A 181 12.27 -1.39 -5.29
C VAL A 181 11.53 -0.99 -4.02
N GLY A 182 11.24 0.31 -3.89
CA GLY A 182 10.39 0.86 -2.84
C GLY A 182 10.56 2.36 -2.70
N ARG A 183 9.55 3.04 -2.12
CA ARG A 183 9.60 4.48 -1.87
C ARG A 183 10.87 4.83 -1.07
N PHE A 184 11.47 5.96 -1.41
CA PHE A 184 12.62 6.52 -0.70
C PHE A 184 12.13 7.26 0.54
N PHE A 185 11.92 6.55 1.66
CA PHE A 185 11.52 7.13 2.94
C PHE A 185 12.18 6.37 4.10
N SER A 186 12.39 7.04 5.24
CA SER A 186 13.09 6.48 6.41
C SER A 186 12.17 5.97 7.52
N HIS A 187 10.86 6.15 7.38
CA HIS A 187 9.86 5.80 8.40
C HIS A 187 9.31 4.37 8.22
N LEU A 188 8.52 3.89 9.19
CA LEU A 188 7.79 2.61 9.17
C LEU A 188 8.63 1.44 8.59
N HIS A 189 8.07 0.71 7.61
CA HIS A 189 8.70 -0.41 6.89
C HIS A 189 9.63 0.10 5.77
N SER A 190 10.49 1.06 6.09
CA SER A 190 11.53 1.55 5.18
C SER A 190 12.31 0.38 4.59
N LYS A 191 12.63 0.44 3.29
CA LYS A 191 13.38 -0.63 2.61
C LYS A 191 14.85 -0.67 3.00
N ARG A 192 15.30 0.22 3.91
CA ARG A 192 16.68 0.30 4.40
C ARG A 192 17.68 0.43 3.24
N GLN A 193 17.40 1.35 2.32
CA GLN A 193 18.26 1.62 1.17
C GLN A 193 19.69 2.02 1.59
N ASP A 194 19.85 2.59 2.79
CA ASP A 194 21.13 2.84 3.45
C ASP A 194 21.96 1.56 3.59
N LEU A 195 21.39 0.51 4.19
CA LEU A 195 22.06 -0.77 4.38
C LEU A 195 22.29 -1.50 3.07
N ILE A 196 21.37 -1.37 2.12
CA ILE A 196 21.53 -1.93 0.78
C ILE A 196 22.78 -1.34 0.10
N ILE A 197 22.96 -0.02 0.14
CA ILE A 197 24.13 0.67 -0.43
C ILE A 197 25.42 0.20 0.24
N GLN A 198 25.44 0.17 1.59
CA GLN A 198 26.61 -0.27 2.35
C GLN A 198 26.97 -1.72 2.03
N THR A 199 25.98 -2.62 2.04
CA THR A 199 26.15 -4.04 1.74
C THR A 199 26.69 -4.26 0.32
N PHE A 200 26.19 -3.51 -0.66
CA PHE A 200 26.67 -3.58 -2.04
C PHE A 200 28.13 -3.15 -2.17
N LYS A 201 28.52 -2.05 -1.51
CA LYS A 201 29.91 -1.58 -1.49
C LYS A 201 30.85 -2.62 -0.87
N GLU A 202 30.44 -3.23 0.23
CA GLU A 202 31.21 -4.33 0.84
C GLU A 202 31.31 -5.56 -0.04
N LEU A 203 30.21 -5.96 -0.68
CA LEU A 203 30.16 -7.11 -1.56
C LEU A 203 31.16 -6.98 -2.71
N LYS A 204 31.24 -5.78 -3.33
CA LYS A 204 32.21 -5.51 -4.40
C LYS A 204 33.66 -5.55 -3.93
N LYS A 205 33.94 -5.11 -2.70
CA LYS A 205 35.28 -5.20 -2.10
C LYS A 205 35.69 -6.66 -1.83
N LYS A 206 34.75 -7.47 -1.34
CA LYS A 206 35.00 -8.87 -0.95
C LYS A 206 35.03 -9.85 -2.13
N SER A 207 34.37 -9.53 -3.24
CA SER A 207 34.21 -10.47 -4.36
C SER A 207 34.35 -9.83 -5.74
N LYS A 208 35.41 -10.20 -6.46
CA LYS A 208 35.64 -9.80 -7.86
C LYS A 208 34.51 -10.21 -8.80
N LYS A 209 33.71 -11.25 -8.45
CA LYS A 209 32.55 -11.68 -9.25
C LYS A 209 31.50 -10.58 -9.40
N PHE A 210 31.40 -9.68 -8.41
CA PHE A 210 30.45 -8.57 -8.40
C PHE A 210 31.02 -7.25 -8.94
N ALA A 211 32.27 -7.23 -9.42
CA ALA A 211 32.92 -6.00 -9.89
C ALA A 211 32.13 -5.31 -11.02
N GLY A 212 31.55 -6.09 -11.93
CA GLY A 212 30.73 -5.61 -13.04
C GLY A 212 29.24 -5.45 -12.76
N TYR A 213 28.79 -5.64 -11.51
CA TYR A 213 27.39 -5.43 -11.15
C TYR A 213 27.08 -3.96 -10.88
N LYS A 214 25.84 -3.56 -11.20
CA LYS A 214 25.22 -2.30 -10.78
C LYS A 214 24.17 -2.57 -9.71
N LEU A 215 24.05 -1.66 -8.76
CA LEU A 215 22.93 -1.57 -7.84
C LEU A 215 21.95 -0.53 -8.37
N ILE A 216 20.73 -0.93 -8.69
CA ILE A 216 19.64 -0.02 -9.07
C ILE A 216 18.65 0.06 -7.91
N LEU A 217 18.46 1.27 -7.40
CA LEU A 217 17.44 1.61 -6.41
C LEU A 217 16.32 2.36 -7.13
N ALA A 218 15.15 1.73 -7.25
CA ALA A 218 14.00 2.33 -7.94
C ALA A 218 12.83 2.56 -6.98
N GLY A 219 12.09 3.65 -7.16
CA GLY A 219 10.88 3.89 -6.37
C GLY A 219 10.43 5.34 -6.31
N GLY A 220 9.32 5.55 -5.59
CA GLY A 220 8.73 6.87 -5.41
C GLY A 220 9.56 7.77 -4.50
N LEU A 221 9.65 9.05 -4.81
CA LEU A 221 10.22 10.08 -3.93
C LEU A 221 9.19 11.19 -3.75
N MET A 222 8.72 11.40 -2.52
CA MET A 222 7.89 12.54 -2.15
C MET A 222 8.75 13.72 -1.71
N GLU A 223 8.16 14.92 -1.70
CA GLU A 223 8.87 16.15 -1.34
C GLU A 223 9.38 16.12 0.11
N GLU A 224 8.57 15.60 1.03
CA GLU A 224 8.91 15.41 2.46
C GLU A 224 10.10 14.47 2.71
N ASP A 225 10.41 13.58 1.77
CA ASP A 225 11.47 12.58 1.92
C ASP A 225 12.82 12.99 1.29
N ARG A 226 12.94 14.24 0.79
CA ARG A 226 14.14 14.69 0.07
C ARG A 226 15.42 14.59 0.91
N ASP A 227 15.34 14.86 2.21
CA ASP A 227 16.51 14.80 3.10
C ASP A 227 17.04 13.38 3.25
N TYR A 228 16.15 12.40 3.41
CA TYR A 228 16.53 10.99 3.40
C TYR A 228 17.21 10.62 2.08
N PHE A 229 16.63 11.02 0.95
CA PHE A 229 17.21 10.74 -0.35
C PHE A 229 18.60 11.39 -0.55
N ASN A 230 18.80 12.61 -0.07
CA ASN A 230 20.11 13.27 -0.11
C ASN A 230 21.15 12.49 0.70
N SER A 231 20.78 11.96 1.87
CA SER A 231 21.69 11.08 2.65
C SER A 231 22.09 9.82 1.88
N LEU A 232 21.18 9.23 1.09
CA LEU A 232 21.48 8.07 0.24
C LEU A 232 22.43 8.43 -0.91
N LYS A 233 22.27 9.62 -1.50
CA LYS A 233 23.19 10.14 -2.52
C LYS A 233 24.59 10.32 -1.96
N ASP A 234 24.71 10.86 -0.75
CA ASP A 234 26.00 11.00 -0.07
C ASP A 234 26.63 9.64 0.23
N LEU A 235 25.83 8.66 0.66
CA LEU A 235 26.31 7.27 0.82
C LEU A 235 26.77 6.66 -0.49
N ALA A 236 26.15 7.00 -1.63
CA ALA A 236 26.51 6.52 -2.96
C ALA A 236 27.63 7.33 -3.63
N LYS A 237 28.09 8.42 -3.00
CA LYS A 237 29.09 9.33 -3.57
C LYS A 237 30.35 8.56 -4.02
N ASN A 238 30.87 8.97 -5.18
CA ASN A 238 32.04 8.39 -5.85
C ASN A 238 31.89 6.91 -6.28
N ASP A 239 30.68 6.35 -6.32
CA ASP A 239 30.43 5.01 -6.86
C ASP A 239 29.38 5.06 -7.99
N SER A 240 29.86 5.11 -9.23
CA SER A 240 29.00 5.15 -10.43
C SER A 240 28.23 3.85 -10.68
N SER A 241 28.49 2.79 -9.92
CA SER A 241 27.73 1.54 -10.03
C SER A 241 26.45 1.53 -9.20
N ILE A 242 26.18 2.57 -8.42
CA ILE A 242 24.93 2.76 -7.67
C ILE A 242 24.07 3.79 -8.42
N VAL A 243 22.89 3.37 -8.86
CA VAL A 243 22.00 4.16 -9.71
C VAL A 243 20.64 4.33 -9.05
N PHE A 244 20.19 5.59 -8.94
CA PHE A 244 18.86 5.92 -8.44
C PHE A 244 17.89 6.15 -9.60
N LYS A 245 16.73 5.50 -9.53
CA LYS A 245 15.64 5.55 -10.51
C LYS A 245 14.37 6.05 -9.82
N LEU A 246 14.21 7.37 -9.77
CA LEU A 246 13.12 8.03 -9.05
C LEU A 246 11.85 8.07 -9.90
N ASN A 247 10.70 7.77 -9.28
CA ASN A 247 9.38 7.94 -9.89
C ASN A 247 9.29 7.32 -11.30
N VAL A 248 9.90 6.15 -11.51
CA VAL A 248 9.90 5.47 -12.82
C VAL A 248 8.50 5.08 -13.22
N GLU A 249 8.25 5.15 -14.53
CA GLU A 249 7.01 4.65 -15.13
C GLU A 249 6.89 3.14 -14.97
N LEU A 250 5.65 2.63 -14.91
CA LEU A 250 5.37 1.22 -14.63
C LEU A 250 6.07 0.26 -15.62
N TYR A 251 6.11 0.63 -16.91
CA TYR A 251 6.77 -0.19 -17.93
C TYR A 251 8.29 -0.29 -17.72
N GLU A 252 8.93 0.79 -17.26
CA GLU A 252 10.36 0.80 -16.96
C GLU A 252 10.64 -0.06 -15.73
N LEU A 253 9.76 0.00 -14.72
CA LEU A 253 9.85 -0.85 -13.54
C LEU A 253 9.77 -2.34 -13.91
N TYR A 254 8.81 -2.73 -14.76
CA TYR A 254 8.73 -4.10 -15.27
C TYR A 254 9.99 -4.53 -16.03
N ARG A 255 10.55 -3.63 -16.85
CA ARG A 255 11.83 -3.90 -17.53
C ARG A 255 12.98 -4.09 -16.55
N LEU A 256 13.06 -3.30 -15.47
CA LEU A 256 14.07 -3.48 -14.43
C LEU A 256 13.92 -4.85 -13.75
N TYR A 257 12.71 -5.28 -13.41
CA TYR A 257 12.50 -6.63 -12.87
C TYR A 257 12.96 -7.72 -13.84
N ARG A 258 12.69 -7.56 -15.15
CA ARG A 258 13.12 -8.50 -16.18
C ARG A 258 14.62 -8.57 -16.33
N LEU A 259 15.32 -7.44 -16.38
CA LEU A 259 16.77 -7.40 -16.60
C LEU A 259 17.58 -7.79 -15.36
N SER A 260 17.04 -7.59 -14.16
CA SER A 260 17.82 -7.75 -12.93
C SER A 260 18.09 -9.21 -12.56
N THR A 261 19.36 -9.53 -12.29
CA THR A 261 19.78 -10.88 -11.88
C THR A 261 19.41 -11.16 -10.42
N TYR A 262 19.54 -10.17 -9.55
CA TYR A 262 19.19 -10.28 -8.13
C TYR A 262 18.19 -9.20 -7.75
N TYR A 263 17.28 -9.56 -6.85
CA TYR A 263 16.40 -8.62 -6.17
C TYR A 263 16.74 -8.61 -4.68
N TRP A 264 16.97 -7.42 -4.12
CA TRP A 264 17.24 -7.23 -2.70
C TRP A 264 16.09 -6.51 -2.03
N HIS A 265 15.77 -6.94 -0.81
CA HIS A 265 14.71 -6.39 0.00
C HIS A 265 15.10 -6.45 1.48
N PHE A 266 15.32 -5.29 2.09
CA PHE A 266 15.91 -5.17 3.42
C PHE A 266 14.92 -4.58 4.46
N ALA A 267 13.63 -4.48 4.11
CA ALA A 267 12.62 -4.03 5.07
C ALA A 267 12.55 -5.00 6.26
N GLY A 268 12.55 -4.45 7.48
CA GLY A 268 12.61 -5.24 8.72
C GLY A 268 13.99 -5.81 9.07
N LEU A 269 15.05 -5.57 8.27
CA LEU A 269 16.39 -6.09 8.61
C LEU A 269 16.89 -5.48 9.93
N GLY A 270 17.15 -6.36 10.91
CA GLY A 270 17.60 -5.98 12.25
C GLY A 270 16.48 -5.52 13.19
N VAL A 271 15.21 -5.59 12.77
CA VAL A 271 14.05 -5.28 13.61
C VAL A 271 13.66 -6.51 14.43
N ASP A 272 13.41 -6.31 15.72
CA ASP A 272 12.75 -7.29 16.57
C ASP A 272 11.25 -7.30 16.25
N GLU A 273 10.82 -8.22 15.39
CA GLU A 273 9.42 -8.38 14.95
C GLU A 273 8.45 -8.53 16.13
N GLU A 274 8.86 -9.21 17.20
CA GLU A 274 7.98 -9.45 18.34
C GLU A 274 7.69 -8.16 19.13
N LYS A 275 8.52 -7.13 18.96
CA LYS A 275 8.34 -5.81 19.59
C LYS A 275 7.78 -4.76 18.63
N ASN A 276 8.22 -4.76 17.37
CA ASN A 276 7.89 -3.71 16.39
C ASN A 276 7.44 -4.32 15.05
N PRO A 277 6.32 -5.07 15.03
CA PRO A 277 5.83 -5.71 13.81
C PRO A 277 5.41 -4.69 12.72
N GLU A 278 5.11 -3.45 13.10
CA GLU A 278 4.79 -2.36 12.18
C GLU A 278 6.00 -1.88 11.35
N LEU A 279 7.23 -2.25 11.75
CA LEU A 279 8.47 -1.87 11.06
C LEU A 279 9.01 -2.96 10.11
N VAL A 280 8.43 -4.16 10.12
CA VAL A 280 8.79 -5.23 9.17
C VAL A 280 7.91 -5.18 7.92
N GLU A 281 8.30 -5.90 6.87
CA GLU A 281 7.47 -5.98 5.66
C GLU A 281 6.14 -6.69 5.97
N HIS A 282 5.03 -5.98 5.78
CA HIS A 282 3.70 -6.53 6.10
C HIS A 282 3.22 -7.54 5.06
N PHE A 283 3.68 -7.40 3.80
CA PHE A 283 3.71 -8.31 2.65
C PHE A 283 3.92 -7.42 1.41
N GLY A 284 4.64 -7.91 0.40
CA GLY A 284 5.31 -7.13 -0.66
C GLY A 284 4.44 -6.33 -1.64
N ILE A 285 3.50 -5.51 -1.13
CA ILE A 285 2.67 -4.65 -1.96
C ILE A 285 3.46 -3.42 -2.34
N THR A 286 4.05 -3.48 -3.52
CA THR A 286 4.70 -2.32 -4.14
C THR A 286 3.71 -1.67 -5.11
N PRO A 287 3.53 -0.34 -5.07
CA PRO A 287 2.67 0.39 -5.99
C PRO A 287 3.09 0.16 -7.45
#